data_AF-A0A0L0W8H9-F1
#
_entry.id   AF-A0A0L0W8H9-F1
#
_cell.length_a   1.000
_cell.length_b   1.000
_cell.length_c   1.000
_cell.angle_alpha   90.00
_cell.angle_beta   90.00
_cell.angle_gamma   90.00
#
_symmetry.space_group_name_H-M   'P 1'
#
loop_
_entity.id
_entity.type
_entity.pdbx_description
1 polymer ?
#
loop_
_entity_poly.entity_id
_entity_poly.type
_entity_poly.pdbx_seq_one_letter_code
_entity_poly.pdbx_strand_id
1 'polypeptide(L)'
;MEDFEDVDGTLRSYPEIVKMWEEWGITSDKEVSFYCGTGWRAAETWFIAYLMDWPNINVYDGGWFLWSMDKNNPVQKGDPRKK
;
A
#
# COMPACT_ATOMS: atom_id res chain seq x y z
N MET A 1 -3.39 9.05 -8.39
CA MET A 1 -3.38 8.25 -7.16
C MET A 1 -4.69 8.55 -6.44
N GLU A 2 -5.80 8.34 -7.15
CA GLU A 2 -7.08 9.05 -6.86
C GLU A 2 -7.67 8.70 -5.49
N ASP A 3 -7.39 7.49 -5.00
CA ASP A 3 -7.79 7.05 -3.66
C ASP A 3 -7.08 7.83 -2.53
N PHE A 4 -5.89 8.37 -2.80
CA PHE A 4 -5.03 9.10 -1.84
C PHE A 4 -4.96 10.61 -2.12
N GLU A 5 -5.67 11.08 -3.14
CA GLU A 5 -5.67 12.47 -3.57
C GLU A 5 -7.07 13.08 -3.45
N ASP A 6 -7.14 14.35 -3.10
CA ASP A 6 -8.35 15.17 -3.24
C ASP A 6 -8.46 15.74 -4.67
N VAL A 7 -9.60 16.38 -4.98
CA VAL A 7 -9.90 16.88 -6.34
C VAL A 7 -8.90 17.92 -6.87
N ASP A 8 -8.14 18.57 -5.98
CA ASP A 8 -7.11 19.55 -6.31
C ASP A 8 -5.70 18.95 -6.39
N GLY A 9 -5.57 17.63 -6.22
CA GLY A 9 -4.31 16.90 -6.25
C GLY A 9 -3.52 16.97 -4.95
N THR A 10 -4.07 17.54 -3.88
CA THR A 10 -3.47 17.43 -2.54
C THR A 10 -3.72 16.07 -1.91
N LEU A 11 -2.97 15.72 -0.87
CA LEU A 11 -3.17 14.48 -0.13
C LEU A 11 -4.55 14.49 0.53
N ARG A 12 -5.31 13.42 0.31
CA ARG A 12 -6.55 13.15 1.03
C ARG A 12 -6.29 13.16 2.54
N SER A 13 -7.30 13.56 3.31
CA SER A 13 -7.18 13.62 4.77
C SER A 13 -6.74 12.28 5.40
N TYR A 14 -5.82 12.36 6.36
CA TYR A 14 -5.27 11.17 7.02
C TYR A 14 -6.33 10.26 7.67
N PRO A 15 -7.37 10.77 8.35
CA PRO A 15 -8.39 9.90 8.95
C PRO A 15 -9.15 9.07 7.92
N GLU A 16 -9.38 9.58 6.71
CA GLU A 16 -10.02 8.82 5.64
C GLU A 16 -9.12 7.70 5.13
N ILE A 17 -7.83 7.99 4.92
CA ILE A 17 -6.84 7.01 4.49
C ILE A 17 -6.69 5.90 5.53
N VAL A 18 -6.58 6.24 6.82
CA VAL A 18 -6.48 5.27 7.92
C VAL A 18 -7.72 4.37 7.94
N LYS A 19 -8.92 4.93 7.81
CA LYS A 19 -10.16 4.14 7.77
C LYS A 19 -10.18 3.16 6.59
N MET A 20 -9.75 3.60 5.40
CA MET A 20 -9.66 2.72 4.23
C MET A 20 -8.65 1.58 4.43
N TRP A 21 -7.53 1.86 5.09
CA TRP A 21 -6.53 0.86 5.44
C TRP A 21 -7.02 -0.13 6.51
N GLU A 22 -7.73 0.35 7.53
CA GLU A 22 -8.32 -0.48 8.58
C GLU A 22 -9.34 -1.49 8.05
N GLU A 23 -10.13 -1.13 7.02
CA GLU A 23 -11.05 -2.05 6.33
C GLU A 23 -10.33 -3.27 5.72
N TRP A 24 -9.04 -3.14 5.43
CA TRP A 24 -8.16 -4.22 4.96
C TRP A 24 -7.20 -4.74 6.04
N GLY A 25 -7.37 -4.30 7.29
CA GLY A 25 -6.53 -4.71 8.41
C GLY A 25 -5.10 -4.15 8.37
N ILE A 26 -4.87 -3.05 7.65
CA ILE A 26 -3.59 -2.34 7.63
C ILE A 26 -3.62 -1.30 8.76
N THR A 27 -2.79 -1.50 9.79
CA THR A 27 -2.83 -0.71 11.03
C THR A 27 -1.41 -0.41 11.53
N SER A 28 -1.25 0.70 12.26
CA SER A 28 0.06 1.21 12.70
C SER A 28 0.76 0.37 13.77
N ASP A 29 0.05 -0.55 14.42
CA ASP A 29 0.60 -1.50 15.38
C ASP A 29 1.33 -2.69 14.72
N LYS A 30 1.30 -2.78 13.39
CA LYS A 30 1.94 -3.85 12.60
C LYS A 30 3.22 -3.36 11.92
N GLU A 31 4.04 -4.32 11.49
CA GLU A 31 5.00 -4.05 10.43
C GLU A 31 4.26 -3.96 9.09
N VAL A 32 4.40 -2.82 8.40
CA VAL A 32 3.69 -2.57 7.14
C VAL A 32 4.70 -2.28 6.03
N SER A 33 4.73 -3.15 5.02
CA SER A 33 5.57 -2.97 3.84
C SER A 33 4.70 -2.69 2.62
N PHE A 34 4.84 -1.50 2.06
CA PHE A 34 4.12 -1.08 0.86
C PHE A 34 4.83 -1.59 -0.40
N TYR A 35 4.07 -2.00 -1.40
CA TYR A 35 4.62 -2.38 -2.71
C TYR A 35 3.66 -2.05 -3.84
N CYS A 36 4.18 -1.97 -5.06
CA CYS A 36 3.36 -1.86 -6.27
C CYS A 36 4.03 -2.65 -7.41
N GLY A 37 4.03 -2.13 -8.63
CA GLY A 37 4.80 -2.74 -9.73
C GLY A 37 6.31 -2.68 -9.46
N THR A 38 6.82 -1.46 -9.28
CA THR A 38 8.26 -1.11 -9.21
C THR A 38 8.52 0.05 -8.24
N GLY A 39 7.80 0.12 -7.12
CA GLY A 39 8.07 1.07 -6.02
C GLY A 39 7.37 2.44 -6.07
N TRP A 40 7.01 3.01 -7.22
CA TRP A 40 6.56 4.41 -7.31
C TRP A 40 5.35 4.75 -6.41
N ARG A 41 4.22 4.06 -6.59
CA ARG A 41 3.02 4.26 -5.77
C ARG A 41 3.21 3.82 -4.32
N ALA A 42 4.13 2.88 -4.10
CA ALA A 42 4.44 2.38 -2.76
C ALA A 42 5.22 3.41 -1.94
N ALA A 43 6.11 4.17 -2.57
CA ALA A 43 6.85 5.24 -1.91
C ALA A 43 5.91 6.36 -1.44
N GLU A 44 4.88 6.68 -2.22
CA GLU A 44 3.89 7.69 -1.86
C GLU A 44 3.00 7.24 -0.68
N THR A 45 2.48 6.02 -0.68
CA THR A 45 1.71 5.50 0.45
C THR A 45 2.56 5.29 1.71
N TRP A 46 3.82 4.86 1.54
CA TRP A 46 4.80 4.85 2.62
C TRP A 46 5.03 6.25 3.19
N PHE A 47 5.14 7.27 2.34
CA PHE A 47 5.34 8.65 2.78
C PHE A 47 4.13 9.18 3.56
N ILE A 48 2.91 8.82 3.15
CA ILE A 48 1.69 9.14 3.90
C ILE A 48 1.73 8.49 5.29
N ALA A 49 2.10 7.21 5.40
CA ALA A 49 2.25 6.53 6.69
C ALA A 49 3.37 7.17 7.56
N TYR A 50 4.45 7.61 6.92
CA TYR A 50 5.54 8.34 7.57
C TYR A 50 5.07 9.68 8.16
N LEU A 51 4.28 10.44 7.42
CA LEU A 51 3.69 11.70 7.90
C LEU A 51 2.70 11.52 9.06
N MET A 52 2.22 10.28 9.28
CA MET A 52 1.37 9.89 10.40
C MET A 52 2.15 9.25 11.56
N ASP A 53 3.49 9.31 11.53
CA ASP A 53 4.39 8.73 12.54
C ASP A 53 4.19 7.22 12.76
N TRP A 54 3.86 6.47 11.71
CA TRP A 54 3.76 5.00 11.83
C TRP A 54 5.15 4.40 12.12
N PRO A 55 5.30 3.59 13.18
CA PRO A 55 6.62 3.27 13.74
C PRO A 55 7.40 2.21 12.96
N ASN A 56 6.72 1.34 12.20
CA ASN A 56 7.34 0.20 11.52
C ASN A 56 6.85 0.07 10.08
N ILE A 57 7.36 0.94 9.20
CA ILE A 57 6.93 1.05 7.80
C ILE A 57 8.11 0.94 6.82
N ASN A 58 7.94 0.12 5.79
CA ASN A 58 8.97 -0.17 4.78
C ASN A 58 8.38 -0.10 3.36
N VAL A 59 9.26 -0.05 2.35
CA VAL A 59 8.89 -0.28 0.94
C VAL A 59 9.54 -1.58 0.48
N TYR A 60 8.73 -2.51 -0.02
CA TYR A 60 9.24 -3.67 -0.77
C TYR A 60 9.46 -3.27 -2.23
N ASP A 61 10.66 -2.77 -2.50
CA ASP A 61 11.05 -2.10 -3.76
C ASP A 61 10.78 -2.94 -5.01
N GLY A 62 11.22 -4.21 -4.98
CA GLY A 62 11.07 -5.12 -6.11
C GLY A 62 9.61 -5.33 -6.55
N GLY A 63 8.67 -5.21 -5.60
CA GLY A 63 7.24 -5.27 -5.85
C GLY A 63 6.80 -6.47 -6.69
N TRP A 64 5.73 -6.28 -7.46
CA TRP A 64 5.21 -7.30 -8.36
C TRP A 64 6.20 -7.66 -9.47
N PHE A 65 6.98 -6.69 -9.96
CA PHE A 65 7.93 -6.93 -11.03
C PHE A 65 8.95 -8.00 -10.63
N LEU A 66 9.61 -7.84 -9.47
CA LEU A 66 10.56 -8.82 -8.96
C LEU A 66 9.87 -10.12 -8.55
N TRP A 67 8.75 -10.05 -7.83
CA TRP A 67 8.04 -11.24 -7.34
C TRP A 67 7.64 -12.18 -8.47
N SER A 68 7.15 -11.64 -9.58
CA SER A 68 6.67 -12.41 -10.73
C SER A 68 7.78 -12.97 -11.64
N MET A 69 9.05 -12.54 -11.45
CA MET A 69 10.18 -13.12 -12.18
C MET A 69 10.47 -14.56 -11.77
N ASP A 70 10.27 -14.89 -10.49
CA ASP A 70 10.34 -16.27 -10.03
C ASP A 70 8.96 -16.93 -10.15
N LYS A 71 8.84 -17.86 -11.09
CA LYS A 71 7.58 -18.60 -11.34
C LYS A 71 7.19 -19.54 -10.19
N ASN A 72 8.10 -19.80 -9.24
CA ASN A 72 7.81 -20.62 -8.07
C ASN A 72 7.13 -19.82 -6.96
N ASN A 73 7.18 -18.48 -7.02
CA ASN A 73 6.46 -17.65 -6.07
C ASN A 73 4.95 -17.82 -6.24
N PRO A 74 4.19 -17.96 -5.13
CA PRO A 74 2.74 -18.11 -5.21
C PRO A 74 2.08 -16.84 -5.74
N VAL A 75 1.01 -17.02 -6.51
CA VAL A 75 0.23 -15.93 -7.12
C VAL A 75 -1.26 -16.24 -7.01
N GLN A 76 -2.02 -15.27 -6.52
CA GLN A 76 -3.48 -15.30 -6.57
C GLN A 76 -4.00 -14.54 -7.79
N LYS A 77 -5.09 -15.02 -8.39
CA LYS A 77 -5.77 -14.37 -9.54
C LYS A 77 -7.28 -14.35 -9.31
N GLY A 78 -7.96 -13.36 -9.89
CA GLY A 78 -9.41 -13.18 -9.73
C GLY A 78 -9.78 -12.35 -8.50
N ASP A 79 -11.08 -12.12 -8.29
CA ASP A 79 -11.58 -11.34 -7.16
C ASP A 79 -11.55 -12.20 -5.88
N PRO A 80 -10.75 -11.86 -4.86
CA PRO A 80 -10.68 -12.62 -3.61
C PRO A 80 -12.02 -12.69 -2.86
N ARG A 81 -12.97 -11.80 -3.15
CA ARG A 81 -14.27 -11.71 -2.47
C ARG A 81 -15.34 -12.56 -3.15
N LYS A 82 -15.11 -12.99 -4.41
CA LYS A 82 -16.03 -13.85 -5.13
C LYS A 82 -15.64 -15.30 -4.85
N LYS A 83 -16.54 -16.04 -4.20
CA LYS A 83 -16.43 -17.50 -4.06
C LYS A 83 -16.51 -18.19 -5.42
#